data_AF-A0A4Q8ANN9-F1
#
_entry.id   AF-A0A4Q8ANN9-F1
#
_cell.length_a   1.000
_cell.length_b   1.000
_cell.length_c   1.000
_cell.angle_alpha   90.00
_cell.angle_beta   90.00
_cell.angle_gamma   90.00
#
_symmetry.space_group_name_H-M   'P 1'
#
loop_
_entity.id
_entity.type
_entity.pdbx_description
1 polymer ?
#
loop_
_entity_poly.entity_id
_entity_poly.type
_entity_poly.pdbx_seq_one_letter_code
_entity_poly.pdbx_strand_id
1 'polypeptide(L)'
;MMERVMGLTGNTEYKVGVAFRNVDARSLLQTQMYLLFLKSQDVELEKVIAWFFGTYLVEEFGMSNFSFVPSDTGTSYLQRVRHLFAEMESVANQFGLFVENGELDRELLTMGSDQVRYKVIPSLLDGKYLYASESNEIAGILHLLFSDQSRLNYIDERLRDENLVGLLLNNPVAYSDFRDDQKASVDHLVGIGVLENTGQRVQFADVEQMLILSALFNTQAANYFHLSNAGRVAADGMVARGWVTRSSTLMTDAEADYFNYFLNKAGFSNGPNLRNRYLHGSQAHADSDEVHFNTYLIAVRLIVALIIKMNDDLSLSAIEGSSSKDS
;
A
#
# COMPACT_ATOMS: atom_id res chain seq x y z
N MET A 1 12.41 5.86 5.20
CA MET A 1 13.54 5.48 6.09
C MET A 1 13.69 3.96 6.06
N MET A 2 14.69 3.44 5.34
CA MET A 2 14.99 1.99 5.33
C MET A 2 15.55 1.61 6.69
N GLU A 3 14.84 0.76 7.42
CA GLU A 3 15.23 0.42 8.78
C GLU A 3 16.40 -0.57 8.81
N ARG A 4 17.37 -0.35 9.73
CA ARG A 4 18.39 -1.34 10.06
C ARG A 4 17.73 -2.54 10.73
N VAL A 5 17.46 -3.59 9.97
CA VAL A 5 17.14 -4.91 10.54
C VAL A 5 18.42 -5.46 11.16
N MET A 6 18.59 -5.31 12.48
CA MET A 6 19.66 -5.98 13.21
C MET A 6 19.31 -7.47 13.36
N GLY A 7 19.92 -8.32 12.53
CA GLY A 7 19.81 -9.78 12.60
C GLY A 7 19.94 -10.46 11.23
N LEU A 8 20.41 -11.71 11.21
CA LEU A 8 20.30 -12.57 10.04
C LEU A 8 18.81 -12.92 9.87
N THR A 9 18.13 -12.28 8.93
CA THR A 9 16.75 -12.65 8.57
C THR A 9 16.78 -13.82 7.60
N GLY A 10 15.91 -14.80 7.81
CA GLY A 10 15.73 -15.89 6.84
C GLY A 10 15.20 -15.34 5.51
N ASN A 11 15.56 -15.97 4.38
CA ASN A 11 15.12 -15.54 3.04
C ASN A 11 13.59 -15.43 2.85
N THR A 12 12.81 -16.05 3.75
CA THR A 12 11.33 -16.07 3.72
C THR A 12 10.71 -15.32 4.91
N GLU A 13 11.44 -14.43 5.58
CA GLU A 13 10.90 -13.66 6.71
C GLU A 13 10.36 -12.30 6.26
N TYR A 14 9.17 -11.96 6.75
CA TYR A 14 8.66 -10.60 6.64
C TYR A 14 9.53 -9.68 7.49
N LYS A 15 9.95 -8.54 6.92
CA LYS A 15 10.86 -7.61 7.58
C LYS A 15 10.13 -6.85 8.70
N VAL A 16 10.44 -7.19 9.95
CA VAL A 16 9.84 -6.58 11.15
C VAL A 16 10.92 -5.85 11.97
N GLY A 17 11.02 -4.53 11.77
CA GLY A 17 11.87 -3.66 12.58
C GLY A 17 11.10 -2.83 13.61
N VAL A 18 11.79 -1.93 14.32
CA VAL A 18 11.24 -0.94 15.26
C VAL A 18 10.24 0.00 14.58
N ALA A 19 10.52 0.51 13.38
CA ALA A 19 9.60 1.38 12.64
C ALA A 19 8.30 0.64 12.32
N PHE A 20 8.40 -0.60 11.83
CA PHE A 20 7.22 -1.46 11.65
C PHE A 20 6.44 -1.63 12.96
N ARG A 21 7.11 -2.03 14.05
CA ARG A 21 6.46 -2.24 15.36
C ARG A 21 5.76 -0.98 15.87
N ASN A 22 6.35 0.19 15.68
CA ASN A 22 5.76 1.46 16.08
C ASN A 22 4.50 1.79 15.28
N VAL A 23 4.53 1.63 13.95
CA VAL A 23 3.37 1.86 13.08
C VAL A 23 2.26 0.84 13.35
N ASP A 24 2.61 -0.43 13.53
CA ASP A 24 1.68 -1.50 13.85
C ASP A 24 0.97 -1.24 15.19
N ALA A 25 1.72 -0.94 16.25
CA ALA A 25 1.14 -0.61 17.56
C ALA A 25 0.25 0.65 17.51
N ARG A 26 0.71 1.71 16.83
CA ARG A 26 -0.05 2.96 16.69
C ARG A 26 -1.37 2.73 15.96
N SER A 27 -1.34 2.01 14.83
CA SER A 27 -2.55 1.75 14.02
C SER A 27 -3.55 0.85 14.76
N LEU A 28 -3.06 -0.10 15.56
CA LEU A 28 -3.93 -0.94 16.40
C LEU A 28 -4.61 -0.12 17.50
N LEU A 29 -3.86 0.77 18.16
CA LEU A 29 -4.41 1.69 19.15
C LEU A 29 -5.46 2.62 18.54
N GLN A 30 -5.18 3.18 17.35
CA GLN A 30 -6.15 4.01 16.62
C GLN A 30 -7.44 3.24 16.29
N THR A 31 -7.31 1.98 15.87
CA THR A 31 -8.47 1.09 15.61
C THR A 31 -9.30 0.88 16.87
N GLN A 32 -8.65 0.61 18.00
CA GLN A 32 -9.33 0.45 19.28
C GLN A 32 -10.03 1.74 19.73
N MET A 33 -9.35 2.89 19.62
CA MET A 33 -9.94 4.19 19.96
C MET A 33 -11.17 4.49 19.09
N TYR A 34 -11.12 4.18 17.80
CA TYR A 34 -12.23 4.40 16.90
C TYR A 34 -13.43 3.50 17.22
N LEU A 35 -13.18 2.23 17.56
CA LEU A 35 -14.22 1.32 18.04
C LEU A 35 -14.91 1.84 19.32
N LEU A 36 -14.12 2.35 20.28
CA LEU A 36 -14.66 2.96 21.50
C LEU A 36 -15.47 4.23 21.20
N PHE A 37 -14.99 5.06 20.27
CA PHE A 37 -15.70 6.25 19.83
C PHE A 37 -17.05 5.89 19.20
N LEU A 38 -17.07 4.98 18.22
CA LEU A 38 -18.31 4.53 17.59
C LEU A 38 -19.29 3.93 18.61
N LYS A 39 -18.79 3.09 19.53
CA LYS A 39 -19.61 2.52 20.60
C LYS A 39 -20.21 3.59 21.51
N SER A 40 -19.51 4.70 21.76
CA SER A 40 -20.05 5.84 22.53
C SER A 40 -21.20 6.55 21.81
N GLN A 41 -21.30 6.37 20.49
CA GLN A 41 -22.37 6.88 19.64
C GLN A 41 -23.42 5.81 19.31
N ASP A 42 -23.41 4.66 20.00
CA ASP A 42 -24.28 3.50 19.74
C ASP A 42 -24.14 2.92 18.32
N VAL A 43 -22.95 3.08 17.71
CA VAL A 43 -22.62 2.55 16.39
C VAL A 43 -21.65 1.38 16.52
N GLU A 44 -21.97 0.26 15.87
CA GLU A 44 -21.08 -0.89 15.77
C GLU A 44 -20.35 -0.86 14.41
N LEU A 45 -19.02 -0.94 14.43
CA LEU A 45 -18.22 -0.83 13.21
C LEU A 45 -18.54 -1.94 12.19
N GLU A 46 -18.84 -3.17 12.63
CA GLU A 46 -19.27 -4.24 11.70
C GLU A 46 -20.57 -3.89 10.96
N LYS A 47 -21.49 -3.13 11.59
CA LYS A 47 -22.70 -2.64 10.91
C LYS A 47 -22.38 -1.53 9.91
N VAL A 48 -21.38 -0.69 10.18
CA VAL A 48 -20.89 0.30 9.20
C VAL A 48 -20.27 -0.42 8.00
N ILE A 49 -19.53 -1.50 8.22
CA ILE A 49 -18.99 -2.35 7.15
C ILE A 49 -20.13 -2.99 6.34
N ALA A 50 -21.16 -3.54 7.00
CA ALA A 50 -22.33 -4.08 6.33
C ALA A 50 -23.06 -3.03 5.48
N TRP A 51 -23.22 -1.81 6.02
CA TRP A 51 -23.79 -0.67 5.30
C TRP A 51 -22.95 -0.28 4.08
N PHE A 52 -21.62 -0.31 4.19
CA PHE A 52 -20.74 -0.03 3.05
C PHE A 52 -21.08 -0.96 1.86
N PHE A 53 -21.09 -2.27 2.10
CA PHE A 53 -21.34 -3.25 1.03
C PHE A 53 -22.80 -3.33 0.57
N GLY A 54 -23.76 -3.19 1.49
CA GLY A 54 -25.18 -3.39 1.19
C GLY A 54 -25.94 -2.14 0.77
N THR A 55 -25.41 -0.94 1.05
CA THR A 55 -26.11 0.33 0.82
C THR A 55 -25.23 1.32 0.07
N TYR A 56 -24.07 1.68 0.61
CA TYR A 56 -23.21 2.70 0.03
C TYR A 56 -22.75 2.35 -1.40
N LEU A 57 -22.32 1.10 -1.65
CA LEU A 57 -21.93 0.68 -3.01
C LEU A 57 -23.07 0.77 -4.03
N VAL A 58 -24.30 0.52 -3.60
CA VAL A 58 -25.50 0.63 -4.45
C VAL A 58 -25.82 2.09 -4.72
N GLU A 59 -25.84 2.91 -3.67
CA GLU A 59 -26.26 4.32 -3.75
C GLU A 59 -25.25 5.17 -4.53
N GLU A 60 -23.95 5.01 -4.27
CA GLU A 60 -22.91 5.84 -4.88
C GLU A 60 -22.46 5.33 -6.25
N PHE A 61 -22.45 4.00 -6.46
CA PHE A 61 -21.88 3.41 -7.66
C PHE A 61 -22.84 2.51 -8.45
N GLY A 62 -24.08 2.32 -8.00
CA GLY A 62 -25.03 1.42 -8.65
C GLY A 62 -24.65 -0.06 -8.56
N MET A 63 -23.73 -0.43 -7.67
CA MET A 63 -23.22 -1.80 -7.55
C MET A 63 -24.08 -2.62 -6.60
N SER A 64 -24.96 -3.44 -7.16
CA SER A 64 -25.81 -4.38 -6.42
C SER A 64 -25.10 -5.70 -6.11
N ASN A 65 -25.74 -6.52 -5.26
CA ASN A 65 -25.33 -7.88 -4.91
C ASN A 65 -24.08 -8.02 -4.05
N PHE A 66 -23.42 -6.93 -3.65
CA PHE A 66 -22.43 -6.99 -2.59
C PHE A 66 -23.09 -7.23 -1.23
N SER A 67 -22.42 -7.95 -0.35
CA SER A 67 -22.86 -8.08 1.05
C SER A 67 -21.73 -8.46 1.98
N PHE A 68 -21.84 -7.94 3.18
CA PHE A 68 -21.09 -8.34 4.36
C PHE A 68 -22.08 -8.57 5.50
N VAL A 69 -21.96 -9.70 6.18
CA VAL A 69 -22.81 -10.03 7.32
C VAL A 69 -22.07 -9.68 8.61
N PRO A 70 -22.57 -8.77 9.46
CA PRO A 70 -21.94 -8.48 10.75
C PRO A 70 -22.12 -9.65 11.72
N SER A 71 -21.20 -9.79 12.67
CA SER A 71 -21.35 -10.74 13.77
C SER A 71 -22.54 -10.37 14.67
N ASP A 72 -23.23 -11.37 15.21
CA ASP A 72 -24.36 -11.15 16.12
C ASP A 72 -23.93 -10.44 17.42
N THR A 73 -24.84 -9.66 17.98
CA THR A 73 -24.63 -8.99 19.26
C THR A 73 -24.46 -10.01 20.39
N GLY A 74 -23.44 -9.81 21.23
CA GLY A 74 -23.15 -10.71 22.36
C GLY A 74 -22.33 -11.96 22.01
N THR A 75 -21.89 -12.12 20.77
CA THR A 75 -20.93 -13.18 20.38
C THR A 75 -19.55 -12.97 21.00
N SER A 76 -18.85 -14.07 21.30
CA SER A 76 -17.49 -14.00 21.85
C SER A 76 -16.51 -13.49 20.79
N TYR A 77 -15.40 -12.86 21.21
CA TYR A 77 -14.38 -12.40 20.26
C TYR A 77 -13.80 -13.54 19.41
N LEU A 78 -13.70 -14.76 19.96
CA LEU A 78 -13.30 -15.94 19.18
C LEU A 78 -14.24 -16.17 17.98
N GLN A 79 -15.56 -16.12 18.21
CA GLN A 79 -16.55 -16.28 17.15
C GLN A 79 -16.51 -15.12 16.16
N ARG A 80 -16.42 -13.88 16.66
CA ARG A 80 -16.32 -12.68 15.82
C ARG A 80 -15.10 -12.69 14.91
N VAL A 81 -13.94 -13.12 15.41
CA VAL A 81 -12.72 -13.23 14.60
C VAL A 81 -12.89 -14.25 13.47
N ARG A 82 -13.45 -15.43 13.78
CA ARG A 82 -13.73 -16.47 12.77
C ARG A 82 -14.67 -15.95 11.69
N HIS A 83 -15.73 -15.29 12.12
CA HIS A 83 -16.73 -14.69 11.25
C HIS A 83 -16.12 -13.60 10.37
N LEU A 84 -15.38 -12.65 10.96
CA LEU A 84 -14.72 -11.57 10.23
C LEU A 84 -13.71 -12.06 9.19
N PHE A 85 -12.94 -13.11 9.48
CA PHE A 85 -12.02 -13.66 8.48
C PHE A 85 -12.76 -14.29 7.31
N ALA A 86 -13.86 -15.01 7.55
CA ALA A 86 -14.69 -15.56 6.50
C ALA A 86 -15.33 -14.46 5.64
N GLU A 87 -15.90 -13.43 6.28
CA GLU A 87 -16.53 -12.32 5.58
C GLU A 87 -15.52 -11.45 4.83
N MET A 88 -14.30 -11.26 5.36
CA MET A 88 -13.22 -10.55 4.65
C MET A 88 -12.80 -11.29 3.38
N GLU A 89 -12.72 -12.64 3.42
CA GLU A 89 -12.46 -13.44 2.22
C GLU A 89 -13.61 -13.32 1.22
N SER A 90 -14.86 -13.39 1.72
CA SER A 90 -16.07 -13.24 0.93
C SER A 90 -16.09 -11.92 0.15
N VAL A 91 -15.89 -10.78 0.81
CA VAL A 91 -15.95 -9.47 0.13
C VAL A 91 -14.79 -9.25 -0.84
N ALA A 92 -13.60 -9.80 -0.56
CA ALA A 92 -12.48 -9.75 -1.49
C ALA A 92 -12.78 -10.52 -2.78
N ASN A 93 -13.38 -11.71 -2.66
CA ASN A 93 -13.82 -12.51 -3.82
C ASN A 93 -14.97 -11.84 -4.58
N GLN A 94 -15.96 -11.29 -3.88
CA GLN A 94 -17.05 -10.51 -4.49
C GLN A 94 -16.50 -9.38 -5.35
N PHE A 95 -15.52 -8.63 -4.83
CA PHE A 95 -14.89 -7.55 -5.59
C PHE A 95 -14.11 -8.08 -6.80
N GLY A 96 -13.30 -9.13 -6.63
CA GLY A 96 -12.55 -9.72 -7.75
C GLY A 96 -13.45 -10.17 -8.89
N LEU A 97 -14.53 -10.90 -8.58
CA LEU A 97 -15.51 -11.35 -9.58
C LEU A 97 -16.23 -10.17 -10.26
N PHE A 98 -16.54 -9.13 -9.50
CA PHE A 98 -17.14 -7.92 -10.05
C PHE A 98 -16.22 -7.24 -11.07
N VAL A 99 -14.93 -7.10 -10.75
CA VAL A 99 -13.95 -6.49 -11.67
C VAL A 99 -13.77 -7.35 -12.93
N GLU A 100 -13.77 -8.67 -12.80
CA GLU A 100 -13.60 -9.60 -13.93
C GLU A 100 -14.82 -9.64 -14.87
N ASN A 101 -16.03 -9.58 -14.32
CA ASN A 101 -17.27 -9.79 -15.09
C ASN A 101 -18.06 -8.50 -15.37
N GLY A 102 -17.73 -7.39 -14.70
CA GLY A 102 -18.48 -6.13 -14.76
C GLY A 102 -19.78 -6.12 -13.94
N GLU A 103 -20.24 -7.29 -13.51
CA GLU A 103 -21.36 -7.47 -12.59
C GLU A 103 -21.08 -8.59 -11.59
N LEU A 104 -21.68 -8.50 -10.41
CA LEU A 104 -21.53 -9.53 -9.38
C LEU A 104 -22.64 -10.57 -9.49
N ASP A 105 -22.30 -11.71 -10.11
CA ASP A 105 -23.11 -12.92 -10.08
C ASP A 105 -22.73 -13.78 -8.85
N ARG A 106 -23.67 -13.91 -7.92
CA ARG A 106 -23.47 -14.69 -6.69
C ARG A 106 -23.42 -16.19 -6.93
N GLU A 107 -23.93 -16.69 -8.05
CA GLU A 107 -23.84 -18.12 -8.37
C GLU A 107 -22.38 -18.53 -8.61
N LEU A 108 -21.57 -17.65 -9.19
CA LEU A 108 -20.13 -17.87 -9.42
C LEU A 108 -19.32 -17.93 -8.12
N LEU A 109 -19.73 -17.22 -7.06
CA LEU A 109 -19.07 -17.28 -5.74
C LEU A 109 -19.11 -18.69 -5.14
N THR A 110 -20.14 -19.49 -5.46
CA THR A 110 -20.28 -20.85 -4.93
C THR A 110 -19.35 -21.85 -5.60
N MET A 111 -18.81 -21.51 -6.78
CA MET A 111 -17.89 -22.34 -7.56
C MET A 111 -16.42 -22.07 -7.20
N GLY A 112 -16.09 -20.86 -6.73
CA GLY A 112 -14.75 -20.47 -6.30
C GLY A 112 -14.50 -20.80 -4.82
N SER A 113 -14.01 -22.00 -4.51
CA SER A 113 -13.61 -22.38 -3.14
C SER A 113 -12.16 -22.02 -2.81
N ASP A 114 -11.48 -21.26 -3.67
CA ASP A 114 -10.06 -21.00 -3.52
C ASP A 114 -9.81 -19.89 -2.50
N GLN A 115 -8.75 -20.08 -1.70
CA GLN A 115 -8.29 -19.08 -0.75
C GLN A 115 -7.97 -17.77 -1.47
N VAL A 116 -8.39 -16.64 -0.90
CA VAL A 116 -8.12 -15.31 -1.45
C VAL A 116 -6.62 -15.11 -1.62
N ARG A 117 -6.21 -14.81 -2.86
CA ARG A 117 -4.85 -14.44 -3.20
C ARG A 117 -4.76 -12.92 -3.29
N TYR A 118 -4.50 -12.26 -2.16
CA TYR A 118 -4.48 -10.79 -2.06
C TYR A 118 -3.59 -10.09 -3.09
N LYS A 119 -2.50 -10.73 -3.53
CA LYS A 119 -1.60 -10.19 -4.56
C LYS A 119 -2.21 -10.04 -5.95
N VAL A 120 -3.27 -10.80 -6.24
CA VAL A 120 -3.84 -10.88 -7.60
C VAL A 120 -5.31 -10.49 -7.63
N ILE A 121 -5.83 -9.88 -6.55
CA ILE A 121 -7.16 -9.27 -6.62
C ILE A 121 -7.09 -8.17 -7.69
N PRO A 122 -7.89 -8.24 -8.76
CA PRO A 122 -7.81 -7.30 -9.85
C PRO A 122 -8.34 -5.92 -9.43
N SER A 123 -7.90 -4.88 -10.15
CA SER A 123 -8.37 -3.51 -10.03
C SER A 123 -9.19 -3.15 -11.28
N LEU A 124 -10.18 -2.26 -11.15
CA LEU A 124 -10.91 -1.69 -12.29
C LEU A 124 -10.02 -0.82 -13.19
N LEU A 125 -8.93 -0.31 -12.61
CA LEU A 125 -7.99 0.58 -13.25
C LEU A 125 -6.83 -0.20 -13.84
N ASP A 126 -6.69 -0.17 -15.16
CA ASP A 126 -5.54 -0.77 -15.83
C ASP A 126 -4.28 0.08 -15.61
N GLY A 127 -3.20 -0.58 -15.20
CA GLY A 127 -1.93 0.05 -14.87
C GLY A 127 -1.97 0.95 -13.65
N LYS A 128 -2.83 0.64 -12.66
CA LYS A 128 -3.03 1.41 -11.42
C LYS A 128 -1.73 1.75 -10.70
N TYR A 129 -0.82 0.79 -10.58
CA TYR A 129 0.42 0.96 -9.83
C TYR A 129 1.65 0.96 -10.72
N LEU A 130 2.57 1.87 -10.43
CA LEU A 130 3.92 1.92 -10.98
C LEU A 130 4.89 1.28 -10.01
N TYR A 131 5.76 0.41 -10.50
CA TYR A 131 6.85 -0.21 -9.76
C TYR A 131 8.18 0.10 -10.42
N ALA A 132 9.24 0.27 -9.63
CA ALA A 132 10.58 0.35 -10.18
C ALA A 132 10.92 -0.96 -10.92
N SER A 133 11.45 -0.87 -12.13
CA SER A 133 11.89 -2.04 -12.87
C SER A 133 13.10 -2.70 -12.21
N GLU A 134 13.43 -3.93 -12.61
CA GLU A 134 14.65 -4.63 -12.16
C GLU A 134 15.94 -4.02 -12.75
N SER A 135 15.87 -2.89 -13.46
CA SER A 135 17.06 -2.26 -14.04
C SER A 135 17.94 -1.63 -12.95
N ASN A 136 19.26 -1.77 -13.12
CA ASN A 136 20.21 -1.12 -12.22
C ASN A 136 20.17 0.41 -12.31
N GLU A 137 19.66 0.99 -13.39
CA GLU A 137 19.57 2.43 -13.58
C GLU A 137 18.58 3.05 -12.58
N ILE A 138 17.33 2.57 -12.55
CA ILE A 138 16.33 3.09 -11.60
C ILE A 138 16.73 2.82 -10.15
N ALA A 139 17.30 1.64 -9.86
CA ALA A 139 17.80 1.32 -8.53
C ALA A 139 18.93 2.29 -8.11
N GLY A 140 19.84 2.63 -9.03
CA GLY A 140 20.90 3.60 -8.81
C GLY A 140 20.38 5.02 -8.58
N ILE A 141 19.39 5.46 -9.36
CA ILE A 141 18.72 6.76 -9.19
C ILE A 141 18.11 6.85 -7.79
N LEU A 142 17.28 5.88 -7.41
CA LEU A 142 16.61 5.87 -6.12
C LEU A 142 17.61 5.86 -4.96
N HIS A 143 18.70 5.08 -5.09
CA HIS A 143 19.77 5.07 -4.10
C HIS A 143 20.45 6.45 -3.97
N LEU A 144 20.88 7.05 -5.08
CA LEU A 144 21.58 8.34 -5.07
C LEU A 144 20.72 9.46 -4.47
N LEU A 145 19.43 9.47 -4.79
CA LEU A 145 18.49 10.51 -4.37
C LEU A 145 18.06 10.39 -2.91
N PHE A 146 17.65 9.18 -2.48
CA PHE A 146 16.90 9.00 -1.23
C PHE A 146 17.61 8.16 -0.16
N SER A 147 18.68 7.45 -0.50
CA SER A 147 19.41 6.67 0.50
C SER A 147 20.25 7.57 1.39
N ASP A 148 20.15 7.35 2.70
CA ASP A 148 21.02 7.97 3.71
C ASP A 148 22.48 7.47 3.64
N GLN A 149 22.72 6.38 2.89
CA GLN A 149 24.05 5.85 2.58
C GLN A 149 24.65 6.46 1.29
N SER A 150 23.89 7.29 0.57
CA SER A 150 24.40 8.02 -0.58
C SER A 150 25.43 9.06 -0.14
N ARG A 151 26.57 9.14 -0.82
CA ARG A 151 27.56 10.19 -0.54
C ARG A 151 27.09 11.59 -0.91
N LEU A 152 25.97 11.73 -1.63
CA LEU A 152 25.46 13.01 -2.11
C LEU A 152 24.69 13.80 -1.05
N ASN A 153 24.42 13.22 0.12
CA ASN A 153 23.69 13.90 1.21
C ASN A 153 24.59 14.78 2.10
N TYR A 154 25.91 14.69 1.97
CA TYR A 154 26.87 15.47 2.75
C TYR A 154 27.95 16.05 1.83
N ILE A 155 27.98 17.38 1.71
CA ILE A 155 29.05 18.12 1.04
C ILE A 155 30.06 18.61 2.09
N ASP A 156 29.57 19.36 3.08
CA ASP A 156 30.31 19.86 4.24
C ASP A 156 29.37 20.06 5.46
N GLU A 157 29.86 20.66 6.55
CA GLU A 157 29.05 20.89 7.76
C GLU A 157 27.87 21.86 7.58
N ARG A 158 27.87 22.70 6.53
CA ARG A 158 26.79 23.64 6.22
C ARG A 158 25.81 23.04 5.22
N LEU A 159 26.30 22.24 4.28
CA LEU A 159 25.54 21.64 3.20
C LEU A 159 25.43 20.12 3.42
N ARG A 160 24.50 19.74 4.30
CA ARG A 160 24.15 18.33 4.56
C ARG A 160 22.67 18.17 4.89
N ASP A 161 22.14 16.99 4.61
CA ASP A 161 20.77 16.58 4.95
C ASP A 161 20.71 15.04 5.09
N GLU A 162 19.53 14.47 5.35
CA GLU A 162 19.34 13.02 5.42
C GLU A 162 19.58 12.34 4.07
N ASN A 163 19.21 13.01 2.97
CA ASN A 163 19.37 12.52 1.60
C ASN A 163 19.58 13.70 0.62
N LEU A 164 19.89 13.40 -0.65
CA LEU A 164 20.16 14.44 -1.65
C LEU A 164 18.92 15.31 -1.92
N VAL A 165 17.73 14.72 -1.88
CA VAL A 165 16.48 15.49 -2.09
C VAL A 165 16.33 16.57 -1.03
N GLY A 166 16.48 16.23 0.25
CA GLY A 166 16.48 17.20 1.35
C GLY A 166 17.55 18.27 1.16
N LEU A 167 18.77 17.86 0.81
CA LEU A 167 19.88 18.78 0.60
C LEU A 167 19.57 19.84 -0.47
N LEU A 168 19.05 19.44 -1.64
CA LEU A 168 18.74 20.34 -2.75
C LEU A 168 17.48 21.20 -2.53
N LEU A 169 16.49 20.69 -1.78
CA LEU A 169 15.29 21.45 -1.48
C LEU A 169 15.51 22.50 -0.39
N ASN A 170 16.34 22.18 0.61
CA ASN A 170 16.58 23.04 1.77
C ASN A 170 17.72 24.04 1.55
N ASN A 171 18.57 23.83 0.54
CA ASN A 171 19.76 24.64 0.30
C ASN A 171 19.96 24.97 -1.19
N PRO A 172 20.39 26.19 -1.54
CA PRO A 172 20.84 26.49 -2.90
C PRO A 172 22.25 25.91 -3.11
N VAL A 173 22.34 24.71 -3.68
CA VAL A 173 23.62 24.02 -3.92
C VAL A 173 24.09 24.25 -5.36
N ALA A 174 25.25 24.89 -5.52
CA ALA A 174 25.90 25.05 -6.82
C ALA A 174 26.66 23.78 -7.22
N TYR A 175 26.84 23.56 -8.53
CA TYR A 175 27.63 22.41 -9.01
C TYR A 175 29.07 22.42 -8.48
N SER A 176 29.65 23.61 -8.30
CA SER A 176 30.99 23.79 -7.73
C SER A 176 31.10 23.39 -6.26
N ASP A 177 29.99 23.31 -5.53
CA ASP A 177 29.98 22.95 -4.11
C ASP A 177 30.23 21.45 -3.93
N PHE A 178 29.82 20.63 -4.91
CA PHE A 178 30.08 19.19 -4.87
C PHE A 178 31.58 18.89 -4.94
N ARG A 179 32.01 17.92 -4.13
CA ARG A 179 33.38 17.38 -4.18
C ARG A 179 33.62 16.64 -5.50
N ASP A 180 34.88 16.54 -5.90
CA ASP A 180 35.25 15.87 -7.15
C ASP A 180 34.81 14.40 -7.19
N ASP A 181 34.75 13.72 -6.03
CA ASP A 181 34.24 12.34 -5.93
C ASP A 181 32.71 12.22 -6.08
N GLN A 182 31.98 13.33 -5.92
CA GLN A 182 30.51 13.40 -6.03
C GLN A 182 30.05 13.81 -7.43
N LYS A 183 30.85 14.62 -8.13
CA LYS A 183 30.49 15.21 -9.44
C LYS A 183 30.06 14.18 -10.47
N ALA A 184 30.75 13.03 -10.54
CA ALA A 184 30.38 11.96 -11.48
C ALA A 184 28.93 11.46 -11.30
N SER A 185 28.46 11.35 -10.06
CA SER A 185 27.08 10.94 -9.77
C SER A 185 26.07 12.05 -10.09
N VAL A 186 26.44 13.31 -9.85
CA VAL A 186 25.60 14.47 -10.23
C VAL A 186 25.50 14.58 -11.74
N ASP A 187 26.62 14.47 -12.46
CA ASP A 187 26.67 14.49 -13.92
C ASP A 187 25.86 13.35 -14.52
N HIS A 188 25.89 12.16 -13.91
CA HIS A 188 25.05 11.05 -14.32
C HIS A 188 23.56 11.42 -14.20
N LEU A 189 23.11 11.91 -13.03
CA LEU A 189 21.72 12.30 -12.80
C LEU A 189 21.26 13.45 -13.73
N VAL A 190 22.16 14.38 -14.05
CA VAL A 190 21.91 15.44 -15.04
C VAL A 190 21.81 14.86 -16.45
N GLY A 191 22.71 13.96 -16.82
CA GLY A 191 22.75 13.34 -18.15
C GLY A 191 21.49 12.53 -18.48
N ILE A 192 20.86 11.91 -17.48
CA ILE A 192 19.59 11.17 -17.64
C ILE A 192 18.34 12.04 -17.42
N GLY A 193 18.53 13.33 -17.11
CA GLY A 193 17.45 14.30 -16.94
C GLY A 193 16.64 14.14 -15.65
N VAL A 194 17.22 13.58 -14.59
CA VAL A 194 16.62 13.58 -13.24
C VAL A 194 16.92 14.91 -12.54
N LEU A 195 18.15 15.38 -12.68
CA LEU A 195 18.59 16.69 -12.24
C LEU A 195 18.89 17.59 -13.43
N GLU A 196 18.99 18.88 -13.18
CA GLU A 196 19.54 19.85 -14.11
C GLU A 196 20.50 20.79 -13.39
N ASN A 197 21.49 21.28 -14.13
CA ASN A 197 22.37 22.35 -13.67
C ASN A 197 21.96 23.66 -14.37
N THR A 198 21.38 24.57 -13.61
CA THR A 198 20.93 25.89 -14.11
C THR A 198 22.07 26.89 -14.32
N GLY A 199 23.32 26.49 -14.02
CA GLY A 199 24.49 27.36 -13.94
C GLY A 199 24.63 28.07 -12.60
N GLN A 200 23.53 28.29 -11.88
CA GLN A 200 23.53 28.84 -10.52
C GLN A 200 23.42 27.74 -9.46
N ARG A 201 22.56 26.75 -9.69
CA ARG A 201 22.33 25.64 -8.78
C ARG A 201 21.99 24.35 -9.51
N VAL A 202 22.21 23.22 -8.82
CA VAL A 202 21.69 21.92 -9.20
C VAL A 202 20.29 21.77 -8.59
N GLN A 203 19.32 21.34 -9.41
CA GLN A 203 17.93 21.13 -8.98
C GLN A 203 17.29 19.97 -9.75
N PHE A 204 16.08 19.57 -9.36
CA PHE A 204 15.30 18.58 -10.12
C PHE A 204 14.83 19.17 -11.45
N ALA A 205 14.99 18.41 -12.53
CA ALA A 205 14.53 18.81 -13.86
C ALA A 205 12.99 18.76 -13.97
N ASP A 206 12.37 17.82 -13.25
CA ASP A 206 10.92 17.66 -13.19
C ASP A 206 10.49 17.27 -11.75
N VAL A 207 9.65 18.12 -11.15
CA VAL A 207 9.12 17.91 -9.80
C VAL A 207 8.19 16.71 -9.75
N GLU A 208 7.41 16.45 -10.79
CA GLU A 208 6.48 15.33 -10.83
C GLU A 208 7.23 14.00 -10.90
N GLN A 209 8.28 13.93 -11.73
CA GLN A 209 9.20 12.78 -11.74
C GLN A 209 9.82 12.55 -10.36
N MET A 210 10.27 13.61 -9.68
CA MET A 210 10.81 13.51 -8.33
C MET A 210 9.79 12.94 -7.33
N LEU A 211 8.53 13.37 -7.40
CA LEU A 211 7.45 12.85 -6.54
C LEU A 211 7.18 11.36 -6.80
N ILE A 212 7.18 10.92 -8.06
CA ILE A 212 7.03 9.49 -8.41
C ILE A 212 8.21 8.69 -7.86
N LEU A 213 9.45 9.13 -8.08
CA LEU A 213 10.65 8.48 -7.56
C LEU A 213 10.62 8.40 -6.01
N SER A 214 10.14 9.44 -5.35
CA SER A 214 9.96 9.47 -3.90
C SER A 214 8.93 8.43 -3.44
N ALA A 215 7.80 8.29 -4.12
CA ALA A 215 6.82 7.26 -3.83
C ALA A 215 7.41 5.85 -4.03
N LEU A 216 8.10 5.60 -5.14
CA LEU A 216 8.76 4.31 -5.39
C LEU A 216 9.75 3.93 -4.28
N PHE A 217 10.54 4.89 -3.77
CA PHE A 217 11.48 4.61 -2.70
C PHE A 217 10.79 4.38 -1.34
N ASN A 218 9.79 5.19 -1.01
CA ASN A 218 9.18 5.18 0.32
C ASN A 218 8.08 4.14 0.49
N THR A 219 7.30 3.87 -0.56
CA THR A 219 6.14 2.97 -0.54
C THR A 219 6.26 1.79 -1.49
N GLN A 220 7.40 1.65 -2.20
CA GLN A 220 7.67 0.58 -3.18
C GLN A 220 6.85 0.64 -4.46
N ALA A 221 5.80 1.47 -4.49
CA ALA A 221 4.95 1.70 -5.65
C ALA A 221 4.37 3.12 -5.62
N ALA A 222 4.01 3.65 -6.80
CA ALA A 222 3.23 4.87 -6.95
C ALA A 222 1.87 4.57 -7.58
N ASN A 223 0.80 5.24 -7.15
CA ASN A 223 -0.53 5.10 -7.77
C ASN A 223 -0.63 6.09 -8.95
N TYR A 224 -0.71 5.55 -10.17
CA TYR A 224 -0.76 6.33 -11.41
C TYR A 224 -1.98 7.27 -11.47
N PHE A 225 -3.13 6.82 -10.96
CA PHE A 225 -4.38 7.56 -11.07
C PHE A 225 -4.51 8.70 -10.06
N HIS A 226 -3.72 8.68 -8.98
CA HIS A 226 -3.57 9.80 -8.05
C HIS A 226 -2.55 10.86 -8.48
N LEU A 227 -1.85 10.63 -9.59
CA LEU A 227 -0.94 11.64 -10.15
C LEU A 227 -1.72 12.78 -10.82
N SER A 228 -1.13 13.98 -10.79
CA SER A 228 -1.60 15.09 -11.62
C SER A 228 -1.47 14.73 -13.11
N ASN A 229 -2.10 15.50 -14.00
CA ASN A 229 -1.93 15.30 -15.45
C ASN A 229 -0.46 15.39 -15.88
N ALA A 230 0.32 16.31 -15.29
CA ALA A 230 1.75 16.41 -15.54
C ALA A 230 2.51 15.19 -14.99
N GLY A 231 2.12 14.69 -13.81
CA GLY A 231 2.67 13.46 -13.23
C GLY A 231 2.37 12.22 -14.05
N ARG A 232 1.19 12.11 -14.66
CA ARG A 232 0.87 11.02 -15.60
C ARG A 232 1.78 11.05 -16.84
N VAL A 233 2.03 12.24 -17.41
CA VAL A 233 2.99 12.41 -18.52
C VAL A 233 4.41 12.02 -18.09
N ALA A 234 4.85 12.43 -16.90
CA ALA A 234 6.16 12.04 -16.37
C ALA A 234 6.26 10.52 -16.17
N ALA A 235 5.21 9.89 -15.61
CA ALA A 235 5.12 8.45 -15.43
C ALA A 235 5.16 7.70 -16.78
N ASP A 236 4.42 8.15 -17.79
CA ASP A 236 4.46 7.58 -19.13
C ASP A 236 5.87 7.64 -19.74
N GLY A 237 6.55 8.77 -19.54
CA GLY A 237 7.97 8.93 -19.93
C GLY A 237 8.89 7.95 -19.21
N MET A 238 8.68 7.71 -17.91
CA MET A 238 9.44 6.72 -17.13
C MET A 238 9.16 5.28 -17.58
N VAL A 239 7.92 4.95 -17.94
CA VAL A 239 7.55 3.65 -18.52
C VAL A 239 8.26 3.46 -19.87
N ALA A 240 8.22 4.46 -20.74
CA ALA A 240 8.86 4.41 -22.06
C ALA A 240 10.40 4.24 -21.98
N ARG A 241 11.03 4.76 -20.93
CA ARG A 241 12.46 4.56 -20.63
C ARG A 241 12.77 3.20 -20.01
N GLY A 242 11.76 2.42 -19.63
CA GLY A 242 11.94 1.15 -18.92
C GLY A 242 12.33 1.29 -17.46
N TRP A 243 12.16 2.47 -16.86
CA TRP A 243 12.44 2.72 -15.44
C TRP A 243 11.37 2.13 -14.53
N VAL A 244 10.12 2.11 -15.00
CA VAL A 244 9.00 1.59 -14.22
C VAL A 244 8.11 0.68 -15.05
N THR A 245 7.46 -0.26 -14.36
CA THR A 245 6.46 -1.18 -14.90
C THR A 245 5.10 -0.94 -14.26
N ARG A 246 4.03 -1.36 -14.94
CA ARG A 246 2.65 -1.19 -14.46
C ARG A 246 2.06 -2.49 -13.90
N SER A 247 1.16 -2.38 -12.94
CA SER A 247 0.30 -3.46 -12.45
C SER A 247 -1.14 -2.98 -12.26
N SER A 248 -2.09 -3.89 -12.44
CA SER A 248 -3.54 -3.65 -12.43
C SER A 248 -4.22 -4.42 -11.29
N THR A 249 -3.59 -4.44 -10.12
CA THR A 249 -4.09 -5.10 -8.91
C THR A 249 -4.73 -4.10 -7.95
N LEU A 250 -5.70 -4.55 -7.14
CA LEU A 250 -6.38 -3.72 -6.14
C LEU A 250 -5.38 -3.12 -5.12
N MET A 251 -4.44 -3.95 -4.69
CA MET A 251 -3.40 -3.63 -3.71
C MET A 251 -2.02 -3.57 -4.37
N THR A 252 -1.11 -2.84 -3.74
CA THR A 252 0.32 -2.98 -4.07
C THR A 252 0.88 -4.31 -3.56
N ASP A 253 2.02 -4.74 -4.08
CA ASP A 253 2.71 -5.94 -3.58
C ASP A 253 3.01 -5.85 -2.09
N ALA A 254 3.46 -4.68 -1.61
CA ALA A 254 3.77 -4.44 -0.20
C ALA A 254 2.52 -4.53 0.68
N GLU A 255 1.38 -3.99 0.23
CA GLU A 255 0.10 -4.08 0.92
C GLU A 255 -0.39 -5.53 0.96
N ALA A 256 -0.36 -6.24 -0.17
CA ALA A 256 -0.76 -7.64 -0.22
C ALA A 256 0.16 -8.55 0.63
N ASP A 257 1.46 -8.24 0.70
CA ASP A 257 2.41 -8.91 1.58
C ASP A 257 2.09 -8.67 3.06
N TYR A 258 1.64 -7.47 3.42
CA TYR A 258 1.16 -7.18 4.78
C TYR A 258 -0.08 -8.01 5.15
N PHE A 259 -1.06 -8.14 4.24
CA PHE A 259 -2.22 -9.03 4.45
C PHE A 259 -1.77 -10.49 4.61
N ASN A 260 -0.91 -10.97 3.71
CA ASN A 260 -0.40 -12.33 3.75
C ASN A 260 0.39 -12.62 5.03
N TYR A 261 1.20 -11.67 5.51
CA TYR A 261 1.94 -11.79 6.76
C TYR A 261 1.01 -12.06 7.94
N PHE A 262 -0.10 -11.32 8.09
CA PHE A 262 -1.03 -11.50 9.20
C PHE A 262 -1.91 -12.74 9.05
N LEU A 263 -2.46 -12.97 7.86
CA LEU A 263 -3.52 -13.97 7.68
C LEU A 263 -2.95 -15.36 7.39
N ASN A 264 -1.91 -15.45 6.55
CA ASN A 264 -1.53 -16.69 5.88
C ASN A 264 -0.06 -17.07 6.16
N LYS A 265 0.37 -18.25 5.70
CA LYS A 265 1.79 -18.63 5.57
C LYS A 265 2.32 -18.43 4.14
N ALA A 266 1.57 -17.74 3.30
CA ALA A 266 1.97 -17.46 1.92
C ALA A 266 3.10 -16.42 1.94
N GLY A 267 4.27 -16.79 1.43
CA GLY A 267 5.43 -15.90 1.30
C GLY A 267 6.27 -15.71 2.57
N PHE A 268 5.66 -15.78 3.77
CA PHE A 268 6.35 -15.46 5.03
C PHE A 268 6.25 -16.56 6.09
N SER A 269 7.40 -16.97 6.64
CA SER A 269 7.50 -18.02 7.66
C SER A 269 7.26 -17.52 9.10
N ASN A 270 7.39 -16.22 9.33
CA ASN A 270 7.33 -15.59 10.66
C ASN A 270 6.00 -14.86 10.93
N GLY A 271 4.99 -15.04 10.09
CA GLY A 271 3.65 -14.46 10.26
C GLY A 271 2.81 -15.17 11.34
N PRO A 272 1.88 -14.48 12.01
CA PRO A 272 0.99 -15.09 13.01
C PRO A 272 -0.01 -16.09 12.42
N ASN A 273 -0.20 -16.12 11.09
CA ASN A 273 -1.01 -17.10 10.39
C ASN A 273 -2.45 -17.18 10.95
N LEU A 274 -3.04 -16.01 11.21
CA LEU A 274 -4.27 -15.85 11.99
C LEU A 274 -5.45 -16.56 11.35
N ARG A 275 -5.59 -16.50 10.02
CA ARG A 275 -6.68 -17.14 9.29
C ARG A 275 -6.65 -18.64 9.50
N ASN A 276 -5.50 -19.29 9.26
CA ASN A 276 -5.37 -20.72 9.45
C ASN A 276 -5.49 -21.13 10.93
N ARG A 277 -4.98 -20.31 11.86
CA ARG A 277 -5.11 -20.57 13.32
C ARG A 277 -6.57 -20.57 13.77
N TYR A 278 -7.37 -19.61 13.31
CA TYR A 278 -8.76 -19.47 13.75
C TYR A 278 -9.74 -20.33 12.96
N LEU A 279 -9.46 -20.66 11.69
CA LEU A 279 -10.29 -21.56 10.88
C LEU A 279 -10.03 -23.05 11.14
N HIS A 280 -8.80 -23.46 11.48
CA HIS A 280 -8.43 -24.87 11.57
C HIS A 280 -7.87 -25.31 12.93
N GLY A 281 -7.62 -24.39 13.88
CA GLY A 281 -6.88 -24.68 15.11
C GLY A 281 -7.75 -24.97 16.35
N SER A 282 -7.43 -26.07 17.04
CA SER A 282 -7.81 -26.30 18.44
C SER A 282 -7.13 -25.33 19.40
N GLN A 283 -5.98 -24.76 19.02
CA GLN A 283 -5.19 -23.85 19.84
C GLN A 283 -5.87 -22.50 20.12
N ALA A 284 -6.69 -22.00 19.19
CA ALA A 284 -7.47 -20.79 19.41
C ALA A 284 -8.47 -20.96 20.58
N HIS A 285 -8.92 -22.19 20.88
CA HIS A 285 -9.84 -22.41 21.99
C HIS A 285 -9.20 -22.32 23.38
N ALA A 286 -7.87 -22.37 23.47
CA ALA A 286 -7.13 -22.31 24.73
C ALA A 286 -6.62 -20.90 25.05
N ASP A 287 -6.83 -19.93 24.16
CA ASP A 287 -6.40 -18.55 24.35
C ASP A 287 -7.34 -17.78 25.30
N SER A 288 -6.86 -16.66 25.84
CA SER A 288 -7.68 -15.77 26.66
C SER A 288 -8.55 -14.85 25.80
N ASP A 289 -9.62 -14.32 26.39
CA ASP A 289 -10.47 -13.30 25.74
C ASP A 289 -9.67 -12.06 25.28
N GLU A 290 -8.58 -11.71 25.98
CA GLU A 290 -7.70 -10.60 25.60
C GLU A 290 -6.97 -10.87 24.27
N VAL A 291 -6.50 -12.10 24.07
CA VAL A 291 -5.86 -12.53 22.81
C VAL A 291 -6.87 -12.49 21.66
N HIS A 292 -8.10 -12.94 21.90
CA HIS A 292 -9.18 -12.87 20.93
C HIS A 292 -9.57 -11.43 20.61
N PHE A 293 -9.64 -10.57 21.61
CA PHE A 293 -9.92 -9.15 21.40
C PHE A 293 -8.83 -8.46 20.59
N ASN A 294 -7.55 -8.72 20.89
CA ASN A 294 -6.45 -8.19 20.09
C ASN A 294 -6.52 -8.67 18.63
N THR A 295 -6.78 -9.97 18.43
CA THR A 295 -6.95 -10.52 17.07
C THR A 295 -8.14 -9.89 16.34
N TYR A 296 -9.25 -9.63 17.05
CA TYR A 296 -10.40 -8.89 16.53
C TYR A 296 -10.01 -7.49 16.05
N LEU A 297 -9.21 -6.75 16.82
CA LEU A 297 -8.70 -5.44 16.39
C LEU A 297 -7.87 -5.54 15.09
N ILE A 298 -7.02 -6.56 14.97
CA ILE A 298 -6.23 -6.81 13.75
C ILE A 298 -7.16 -7.10 12.57
N ALA A 299 -8.15 -7.98 12.74
CA ALA A 299 -9.12 -8.33 11.69
C ALA A 299 -9.92 -7.11 11.21
N VAL A 300 -10.40 -6.29 12.15
CA VAL A 300 -11.11 -5.03 11.87
C VAL A 300 -10.20 -4.06 11.11
N ARG A 301 -8.94 -3.90 11.51
CA ARG A 301 -7.99 -3.02 10.83
C ARG A 301 -7.77 -3.46 9.37
N LEU A 302 -7.62 -4.77 9.14
CA LEU A 302 -7.42 -5.32 7.80
C LEU A 302 -8.65 -5.14 6.92
N ILE A 303 -9.86 -5.41 7.41
CA ILE A 303 -11.07 -5.25 6.60
C ILE A 303 -11.36 -3.77 6.29
N VAL A 304 -11.10 -2.86 7.24
CA VAL A 304 -11.21 -1.41 6.97
C VAL A 304 -10.19 -0.97 5.93
N ALA A 305 -8.94 -1.46 5.99
CA ALA A 305 -7.95 -1.19 4.96
C ALA A 305 -8.41 -1.71 3.58
N LEU A 306 -8.94 -2.94 3.52
CA LEU A 306 -9.49 -3.52 2.29
C LEU A 306 -10.62 -2.66 1.70
N ILE A 307 -11.56 -2.21 2.54
CA ILE A 307 -12.67 -1.32 2.14
C ILE A 307 -12.14 0.00 1.58
N ILE A 308 -11.15 0.61 2.23
CA ILE A 308 -10.53 1.85 1.74
C ILE A 308 -9.91 1.62 0.36
N LYS A 309 -9.21 0.48 0.15
CA LYS A 309 -8.64 0.13 -1.15
C LYS A 309 -9.70 -0.06 -2.23
N MET A 310 -10.78 -0.77 -1.93
CA MET A 310 -11.90 -0.96 -2.86
C MET A 310 -12.53 0.38 -3.21
N ASN A 311 -12.87 1.19 -2.20
CA ASN A 311 -13.51 2.48 -2.42
C ASN A 311 -12.64 3.44 -3.26
N ASP A 312 -11.33 3.47 -3.00
CA ASP A 312 -10.37 4.24 -3.79
C ASP A 312 -10.39 3.82 -5.27
N ASP A 313 -10.38 2.52 -5.53
CA ASP A 313 -10.46 1.93 -6.87
C ASP A 313 -11.74 2.34 -7.61
N LEU A 314 -12.89 2.18 -6.94
CA LEU A 314 -14.20 2.51 -7.49
C LEU A 314 -14.34 4.02 -7.77
N SER A 315 -13.88 4.85 -6.83
CA SER A 315 -13.96 6.31 -6.94
C SER A 315 -13.12 6.82 -8.12
N LEU A 316 -11.88 6.34 -8.24
CA LEU A 316 -11.01 6.67 -9.35
C LEU A 316 -11.58 6.15 -10.68
N SER A 317 -12.10 4.93 -10.73
CA SER A 317 -12.73 4.38 -11.94
C SER A 317 -13.94 5.21 -12.39
N ALA A 318 -14.74 5.73 -11.46
CA ALA A 318 -15.87 6.60 -11.78
C ALA A 318 -15.41 7.93 -12.39
N ILE A 319 -14.30 8.51 -11.90
CA ILE A 319 -13.70 9.75 -12.42
C ILE A 319 -13.13 9.56 -13.84
N GLU A 320 -12.45 8.44 -14.10
CA GLU A 320 -11.93 8.14 -15.44
C GLU A 320 -13.07 7.83 -16.43
N GLY A 321 -14.12 7.14 -15.96
CA GLY A 321 -15.31 6.83 -16.74
C GLY A 321 -16.17 8.07 -17.10
N SER A 322 -16.15 9.13 -16.30
CA SER A 322 -16.80 10.40 -16.63
C SER A 322 -15.95 11.23 -17.61
N SER A 323 -14.63 11.29 -17.39
CA SER A 323 -13.71 12.06 -18.24
C SER A 323 -13.66 11.56 -19.69
N SER A 324 -13.89 10.26 -19.92
CA SER A 324 -13.94 9.66 -21.27
C SER A 324 -15.25 9.91 -22.03
N LYS A 325 -16.33 10.32 -21.36
CA LYS A 325 -17.60 10.67 -22.00
C LYS A 325 -17.67 12.12 -22.48
N ASP A 326 -16.78 12.98 -21.97
CA ASP A 326 -16.73 14.41 -22.27
C ASP A 326 -15.62 14.79 -23.30
N SER A 327 -14.94 13.80 -23.89
CA SER A 327 -13.89 13.94 -24.92
C SER A 327 -14.31 13.40 -26.28
#